data_AF-A0A352QN80-F1
#
_entry.id   AF-A0A352QN80-F1
#
_cell.length_a   1.000
_cell.length_b   1.000
_cell.length_c   1.000
_cell.angle_alpha   90.00
_cell.angle_beta   90.00
_cell.angle_gamma   90.00
#
_symmetry.space_group_name_H-M   'P 1'
#
loop_
_entity.id
_entity.type
_entity.pdbx_description
1 polymer ?
#
loop_
_entity_poly.entity_id
_entity_poly.type
_entity_poly.pdbx_seq_one_letter_code
_entity_poly.pdbx_strand_id
1 'polypeptide(L)'
;MKKILLLACIVTLALCAAAQAAQVTLAWDANNPAPTGYRLFQRVAGAGYDYAKPIWTGPQTTCTVTVPDGAESYFVVRAYVQGSAASEESGDSNEVFALTKPPAPKNLLLQAIDQLILGLQTLKQYADQAVQ
;
A
#
# COMPACT_ATOMS: atom_id res chain seq x y z
N MET A 1 -34.80 -3.18 -13.33
CA MET A 1 -33.92 -2.11 -12.79
C MET A 1 -33.15 -2.57 -11.54
N LYS A 2 -33.81 -3.00 -10.46
CA LYS A 2 -33.16 -3.50 -9.22
C LYS A 2 -32.10 -4.60 -9.43
N LYS A 3 -32.36 -5.57 -10.33
CA LYS A 3 -31.42 -6.68 -10.64
C LYS A 3 -30.18 -6.23 -11.43
N ILE A 4 -30.34 -5.25 -12.33
CA ILE A 4 -29.23 -4.68 -13.12
C ILE A 4 -28.35 -3.81 -12.22
N LEU A 5 -28.95 -3.07 -11.28
CA LEU A 5 -28.23 -2.29 -10.28
C LEU A 5 -27.44 -3.18 -9.30
N LEU A 6 -28.03 -4.30 -8.86
CA LEU A 6 -27.34 -5.29 -8.02
C LEU A 6 -26.17 -5.94 -8.76
N LEU A 7 -26.36 -6.33 -10.02
CA LEU A 7 -25.31 -6.96 -10.82
C LEU A 7 -24.16 -5.97 -11.11
N ALA A 8 -24.47 -4.71 -11.39
CA ALA A 8 -23.46 -3.65 -11.53
C ALA A 8 -22.67 -3.44 -10.22
N CYS A 9 -23.33 -3.39 -9.07
CA CYS A 9 -22.66 -3.30 -7.77
C CYS A 9 -21.74 -4.50 -7.49
N ILE A 10 -22.18 -5.72 -7.79
CA ILE A 10 -21.39 -6.95 -7.59
C ILE A 10 -20.16 -6.93 -8.51
N VAL A 11 -20.30 -6.50 -9.76
CA VAL A 11 -19.18 -6.37 -10.72
C VAL A 11 -18.19 -5.29 -10.26
N THR A 12 -18.66 -4.14 -9.76
CA THR A 12 -17.77 -3.09 -9.22
C THR A 12 -17.04 -3.52 -7.95
N LEU A 13 -17.67 -4.30 -7.07
CA LEU A 13 -17.01 -4.86 -5.88
C LEU A 13 -15.96 -5.92 -6.29
N ALA A 14 -16.24 -6.72 -7.32
CA ALA A 14 -15.32 -7.74 -7.83
C ALA A 14 -14.08 -7.15 -8.53
N LEU A 15 -14.16 -5.91 -9.02
CA LEU A 15 -13.04 -5.17 -9.61
C LEU A 15 -12.15 -4.46 -8.57
N CYS A 16 -12.49 -4.54 -7.28
CA CYS A 16 -11.66 -3.99 -6.22
C CYS A 16 -10.42 -4.87 -6.03
N ALA A 17 -9.32 -4.52 -6.71
CA ALA A 17 -8.03 -5.14 -6.43
C ALA A 17 -7.64 -4.86 -4.97
N ALA A 18 -7.31 -5.91 -4.21
CA ALA A 18 -6.76 -5.75 -2.87
C ALA A 18 -5.42 -5.00 -2.98
N ALA A 19 -5.41 -3.73 -2.58
CA ALA A 19 -4.18 -2.96 -2.46
C ALA A 19 -3.30 -3.62 -1.39
N GLN A 20 -2.07 -3.97 -1.77
CA GLN A 20 -1.12 -4.58 -0.85
C GLN A 20 -0.18 -3.48 -0.33
N ALA A 21 0.02 -3.47 0.98
CA ALA A 21 0.78 -2.44 1.66
C ALA A 21 1.55 -3.02 2.85
N ALA A 22 2.75 -2.50 3.06
CA ALA A 22 3.62 -2.83 4.16
C ALA A 22 3.45 -1.83 5.31
N GLN A 23 3.81 -2.27 6.51
CA GLN A 23 3.90 -1.39 7.67
C GLN A 23 5.35 -0.94 7.85
N VAL A 24 5.56 0.36 7.97
CA VAL A 24 6.85 0.97 8.25
C VAL A 24 6.77 1.66 9.60
N THR A 25 7.63 1.27 10.54
CA THR A 25 7.73 1.89 11.86
C THR A 25 8.93 2.85 11.87
N LEU A 26 8.67 4.11 12.21
CA LEU A 26 9.69 5.15 12.33
C LEU A 26 9.76 5.61 13.79
N ALA A 27 10.96 5.91 14.26
CA ALA A 27 11.22 6.44 15.58
C ALA A 27 12.29 7.54 15.52
N TRP A 28 12.22 8.48 16.45
CA TRP A 28 13.15 9.60 16.56
C TRP A 28 13.41 9.96 18.03
N ASP A 29 14.42 10.79 18.26
CA ASP A 29 14.72 11.30 19.60
C ASP A 29 13.79 12.46 19.99
N ALA A 30 13.50 12.59 21.29
CA ALA A 30 12.65 13.68 21.79
C ALA A 30 13.38 15.03 21.74
N ASN A 31 12.67 16.11 21.39
CA ASN A 31 13.23 17.47 21.50
C ASN A 31 13.27 17.95 22.96
N ASN A 32 14.22 18.86 23.24
CA ASN A 32 14.28 19.64 24.46
C ASN A 32 14.44 21.14 24.11
N PRO A 33 13.51 22.03 24.52
CA PRO A 33 12.29 21.74 25.28
C PRO A 33 11.30 20.85 24.51
N ALA A 34 10.42 20.17 25.24
CA ALA A 34 9.43 19.28 24.65
C ALA A 34 8.41 20.06 23.80
N PRO A 35 8.10 19.60 22.57
CA PRO A 35 7.12 20.24 21.71
C PRO A 35 5.70 19.80 22.09
N THR A 36 4.68 20.38 21.43
CA THR A 36 3.30 19.86 21.56
C THR A 36 3.17 18.50 20.89
N GLY A 37 3.90 18.28 19.80
CA GLY A 37 4.00 16.97 19.17
C GLY A 37 4.80 17.00 17.89
N TYR A 38 4.57 16.00 17.06
CA TYR A 38 5.31 15.74 15.83
C TYR A 38 4.36 15.49 14.66
N ARG A 39 4.82 15.83 13.46
CA ARG A 39 4.16 15.58 12.18
C ARG A 39 5.12 14.85 11.26
N LEU A 40 4.70 13.67 10.78
CA LEU A 40 5.45 12.88 9.82
C LEU A 40 4.97 13.20 8.41
N PHE A 41 5.91 13.44 7.51
CA PHE A 41 5.65 13.68 6.10
C PHE A 41 6.29 12.60 5.25
N GLN A 42 5.66 12.28 4.14
CA GLN A 42 6.13 11.30 3.17
C GLN A 42 6.16 11.91 1.78
N ARG A 43 7.15 11.51 1.00
CA ARG A 43 7.20 11.73 -0.45
C ARG A 43 7.69 10.46 -1.15
N VAL A 44 7.43 10.39 -2.44
CA VAL A 44 8.02 9.37 -3.34
C VAL A 44 9.29 9.91 -3.99
N ALA A 45 10.06 9.03 -4.63
CA ALA A 45 11.24 9.42 -5.40
C ALA A 45 10.89 10.50 -6.45
N GLY A 46 11.71 11.55 -6.54
CA GLY A 46 11.54 12.65 -7.51
C GLY A 46 10.41 13.64 -7.20
N ALA A 47 9.59 13.41 -6.18
CA ALA A 47 8.59 14.37 -5.69
C ALA A 47 9.15 15.25 -4.57
N GLY A 48 8.52 16.40 -4.32
CA GLY A 48 8.72 17.21 -3.11
C GLY A 48 7.76 16.82 -1.99
N TYR A 49 8.02 17.30 -0.77
CA TYR A 49 7.11 17.12 0.38
C TYR A 49 5.89 18.06 0.29
N ASP A 50 4.71 17.53 0.62
CA ASP A 50 3.49 18.32 0.87
C ASP A 50 3.32 18.54 2.37
N TYR A 51 3.87 19.65 2.88
CA TYR A 51 3.81 19.96 4.31
C TYR A 51 2.41 20.37 4.80
N ALA A 52 1.43 20.53 3.91
CA ALA A 52 0.05 20.75 4.32
C ALA A 52 -0.65 19.45 4.75
N LYS A 53 -0.07 18.27 4.43
CA LYS A 53 -0.68 16.97 4.63
C LYS A 53 0.27 15.99 5.32
N PRO A 54 0.43 16.09 6.65
CA PRO A 54 1.15 15.07 7.39
C PRO A 54 0.43 13.72 7.26
N ILE A 55 1.20 12.65 7.05
CA ILE A 55 0.66 11.28 7.01
C ILE A 55 0.44 10.72 8.41
N TRP A 56 1.04 11.35 9.43
CA TRP A 56 0.82 11.04 10.83
C TRP A 56 1.05 12.28 11.69
N THR A 57 0.31 12.40 12.78
CA THR A 57 0.47 13.47 13.78
C THR A 57 0.24 12.90 15.17
N GLY A 58 1.13 13.21 16.12
CA GLY A 58 0.97 12.76 17.49
C GLY A 58 2.07 13.22 18.44
N PRO A 59 1.91 13.02 19.75
CA PRO A 59 2.89 13.44 20.75
C PRO A 59 4.03 12.44 20.95
N GLN A 60 3.90 11.23 20.42
CA GLN A 60 4.88 10.15 20.59
C GLN A 60 6.10 10.37 19.70
N THR A 61 7.24 9.78 20.06
CA THR A 61 8.46 9.79 19.25
C THR A 61 8.62 8.52 18.39
N THR A 62 7.50 7.82 18.17
CA THR A 62 7.42 6.64 17.31
C THR A 62 6.05 6.59 16.65
N CYS A 63 6.00 6.09 15.41
CA CYS A 63 4.76 5.84 14.71
C CYS A 63 4.92 4.71 13.70
N THR A 64 3.80 4.10 13.32
CA THR A 64 3.74 3.10 12.25
C THR A 64 2.80 3.59 11.17
N VAL A 65 3.27 3.60 9.93
CA VAL A 65 2.52 4.05 8.76
C VAL A 65 2.44 2.97 7.71
N THR A 66 1.36 3.01 6.93
CA THR A 66 1.13 2.07 5.84
C THR A 66 1.69 2.64 4.54
N VAL A 67 2.55 1.85 3.88
CA VAL A 67 3.23 2.23 2.63
C VAL A 67 2.89 1.20 1.57
N PRO A 68 2.55 1.58 0.33
CA PRO A 68 2.28 0.62 -0.74
C PRO A 68 3.44 -0.36 -0.94
N ASP A 69 3.14 -1.61 -1.28
CA ASP A 69 4.17 -2.61 -1.58
C ASP A 69 4.98 -2.25 -2.84
N GLY A 70 6.29 -2.56 -2.82
CA GLY A 70 7.20 -2.23 -3.90
C GLY A 70 7.49 -0.73 -4.06
N ALA A 71 7.03 0.11 -3.13
CA ALA A 71 7.24 1.55 -3.19
C ALA A 71 8.50 1.97 -2.44
N GLU A 72 9.24 2.88 -3.05
CA GLU A 72 10.29 3.65 -2.39
C GLU A 72 9.67 4.93 -1.82
N SER A 73 9.77 5.12 -0.51
CA SER A 73 9.20 6.27 0.20
C SER A 73 10.22 6.91 1.12
N TYR A 74 10.18 8.24 1.17
CA TYR A 74 11.10 9.08 1.93
C TYR A 74 10.33 9.81 3.03
N PHE A 75 10.90 9.89 4.22
CA PHE A 75 10.24 10.40 5.41
C PHE A 75 11.09 11.44 6.13
N VAL A 76 10.42 12.49 6.58
CA VAL A 76 10.94 13.48 7.53
C VAL A 76 9.90 13.69 8.61
N VAL A 77 10.36 14.03 9.81
CA VAL A 77 9.51 14.45 10.92
C VAL A 77 9.79 15.89 11.28
N ARG A 78 8.73 16.65 11.57
CA ARG A 78 8.81 18.00 12.14
C ARG A 78 8.16 18.04 13.51
N ALA A 79 8.81 18.70 14.46
CA ALA A 79 8.18 19.04 15.73
C ALA A 79 7.25 20.24 15.53
N TYR A 80 6.17 20.33 16.29
CA TYR A 80 5.30 21.50 16.29
C TYR A 80 4.91 21.93 17.70
N VAL A 81 4.72 23.23 17.88
CA VAL A 81 4.14 23.82 19.08
C VAL A 81 2.78 24.43 18.73
N GLN A 82 1.75 24.13 19.51
CA GLN A 82 0.42 24.71 19.33
C GLN A 82 0.35 26.09 19.99
N GLY A 83 -0.08 27.10 19.23
CA GLY A 83 -0.32 28.49 19.70
C GLY A 83 -1.64 29.07 19.15
N SER A 84 -1.98 30.31 19.53
CA SER A 84 -3.30 30.91 19.31
C SER A 84 -3.60 31.41 17.88
N ALA A 85 -2.65 31.36 16.95
CA ALA A 85 -2.87 31.84 15.57
C ALA A 85 -2.35 30.90 14.45
N ALA A 86 -1.42 29.99 14.71
CA ALA A 86 -1.04 28.88 13.82
C ALA A 86 -0.13 27.91 14.59
N SER A 87 -0.08 26.63 14.20
CA SER A 87 0.97 25.73 14.67
C SER A 87 2.29 26.12 14.01
N GLU A 88 3.31 26.47 14.79
CA GLU A 88 4.68 26.64 14.29
C GLU A 88 5.36 25.26 14.24
N GLU A 89 6.04 24.97 13.14
CA GLU A 89 6.80 23.74 12.94
C GLU A 89 8.30 24.01 12.88
N SER A 90 9.10 23.04 13.30
CA SER A 90 10.55 23.04 13.08
C SER A 90 10.90 22.84 11.60
N GLY A 91 12.20 22.94 11.28
CA GLY A 91 12.74 22.36 10.05
C GLY A 91 12.62 20.83 10.04
N ASP A 92 12.94 20.22 8.89
CA ASP A 92 12.98 18.76 8.72
C ASP A 92 14.05 18.12 9.61
N SER A 93 13.78 16.91 10.08
CA SER A 93 14.80 15.97 10.53
C SER A 93 15.76 15.60 9.39
N ASN A 94 16.74 14.73 9.67
CA ASN A 94 17.34 13.96 8.59
C ASN A 94 16.25 13.16 7.84
N GLU A 95 16.43 13.01 6.53
CA GLU A 95 15.56 12.18 5.72
C GLU A 95 15.99 10.72 5.80
N VAL A 96 15.02 9.81 5.94
CA VAL A 96 15.22 8.37 5.82
C VAL A 96 14.30 7.82 4.73
N PHE A 97 14.66 6.67 4.16
CA PHE A 97 13.81 6.01 3.16
C PHE A 97 13.49 4.57 3.56
N ALA A 98 12.36 4.08 3.06
CA ALA A 98 11.97 2.69 3.14
C ALA A 98 11.63 2.19 1.73
N LEU A 99 12.15 1.02 1.37
CA LEU A 99 11.78 0.27 0.18
C LEU A 99 11.00 -0.96 0.61
N THR A 100 9.71 -0.98 0.33
CA THR A 100 8.85 -2.11 0.68
C THR A 100 9.00 -3.23 -0.35
N LYS A 101 8.87 -4.49 0.10
CA LYS A 101 8.94 -5.63 -0.81
C LYS A 101 7.75 -5.58 -1.78
N PRO A 102 7.94 -5.84 -3.08
CA PRO A 102 6.81 -6.03 -3.98
C PRO A 102 5.96 -7.23 -3.53
N PRO A 103 4.67 -7.23 -3.84
CA PRO A 103 3.80 -8.32 -3.42
C PRO A 103 4.20 -9.65 -4.06
N ALA A 104 4.01 -10.74 -3.33
CA ALA A 104 4.26 -12.07 -3.87
C ALA A 104 3.33 -12.34 -5.08
N PRO A 105 3.84 -12.96 -6.16
CA PRO A 105 2.99 -13.43 -7.25
C PRO A 105 1.89 -14.36 -6.72
N LYS A 106 0.68 -14.24 -7.27
CA LYS A 106 -0.46 -15.12 -6.96
C LYS A 106 -0.64 -16.16 -8.05
N ASN A 107 -1.41 -17.21 -7.76
CA ASN A 107 -1.78 -18.24 -8.74
C ASN A 107 -0.57 -18.97 -9.35
N LEU A 108 0.39 -19.33 -8.50
CA LEU A 108 1.44 -20.24 -8.92
C LEU A 108 0.80 -21.59 -9.28
N LEU A 109 0.77 -21.90 -10.57
CA LEU A 109 0.25 -23.15 -11.11
C LEU A 109 1.38 -23.92 -11.78
N LEU A 110 1.34 -25.25 -11.64
CA LEU A 110 2.25 -26.12 -12.37
C LEU A 110 1.82 -26.14 -13.84
N GLN A 111 2.67 -25.67 -14.77
CA GLN A 111 2.36 -25.63 -16.21
C GLN A 111 1.93 -27.01 -16.77
N ALA A 112 2.39 -28.10 -16.17
CA ALA A 112 2.01 -29.45 -16.55
C ALA A 112 0.51 -29.75 -16.33
N ILE A 113 -0.19 -29.04 -15.44
CA ILE A 113 -1.63 -29.22 -15.20
C ILE A 113 -2.44 -28.73 -16.41
N ASP A 114 -2.11 -27.58 -16.99
CA ASP A 114 -2.81 -27.08 -18.19
C ASP A 114 -2.58 -28.03 -19.37
N GLN A 115 -1.35 -28.53 -19.54
CA GLN A 115 -1.02 -29.52 -20.57
C GLN A 115 -1.75 -30.86 -20.32
N LEU A 116 -1.88 -31.30 -19.07
CA LEU A 116 -2.65 -32.49 -18.69
C LEU A 116 -4.15 -32.32 -18.99
N ILE A 117 -4.73 -31.16 -18.66
CA ILE A 117 -6.15 -30.86 -18.95
C ILE A 117 -6.38 -30.87 -20.46
N LEU A 118 -5.52 -30.19 -21.24
CA LEU A 118 -5.62 -30.16 -22.70
C LEU A 118 -5.49 -31.57 -23.30
N GLY A 119 -4.54 -32.36 -22.80
CA GLY A 119 -4.34 -33.75 -23.20
C GLY A 119 -5.58 -34.60 -22.94
N LEU A 120 -6.18 -34.50 -21.74
CA LEU A 120 -7.40 -35.24 -21.38
C LEU A 120 -8.60 -34.83 -22.23
N GLN A 121 -8.77 -33.54 -22.53
CA GLN A 121 -9.83 -33.04 -23.41
C GLN A 121 -9.67 -33.58 -24.83
N THR A 122 -8.44 -33.60 -25.34
CA THR A 122 -8.11 -34.13 -26.66
C THR A 122 -8.39 -35.64 -26.73
N LEU A 123 -8.00 -36.40 -25.69
CA LEU A 123 -8.29 -37.82 -25.60
C LEU A 123 -9.80 -38.10 -25.55
N LYS A 124 -10.56 -37.29 -24.81
CA LYS A 124 -12.02 -37.39 -24.78
C LYS A 124 -12.62 -37.18 -26.17
N GLN A 125 -12.16 -36.16 -26.90
CA GLN A 125 -12.62 -35.89 -28.27
C GLN A 125 -12.33 -37.06 -29.21
N TYR A 126 -11.15 -37.68 -29.13
CA TYR A 126 -10.83 -38.86 -29.92
C TYR A 126 -11.71 -40.06 -29.57
N ALA A 127 -11.99 -40.29 -28.28
CA ALA A 127 -12.89 -41.35 -27.86
C ALA A 127 -14.33 -41.13 -28.37
N ASP A 128 -14.83 -39.89 -28.31
CA ASP A 128 -16.18 -39.54 -28.79
C ASP A 128 -16.29 -39.70 -30.33
N GLN A 129 -15.22 -39.45 -31.08
CA GLN A 129 -15.16 -39.67 -32.53
C GLN A 129 -15.06 -41.14 -32.94
N ALA A 130 -14.43 -41.98 -32.12
CA ALA A 130 -14.23 -43.41 -32.43
C ALA A 130 -15.50 -44.26 -32.26
N VAL A 131 -16.57 -43.71 -31.68
CA VAL A 131 -17.86 -44.39 -31.43
C VAL A 131 -18.92 -43.99 -32.47
N GLN A 132 -18.60 -43.10 -33.42
CA GLN A 132 -19.43 -42.73 -34.58
C GLN A 132 -19.08 -43.60 -35.80
#